data_AF-A0A7H9B093-F1
#
_entry.id   AF-A0A7H9B093-F1
#
_cell.length_a   1.000
_cell.length_b   1.000
_cell.length_c   1.000
_cell.angle_alpha   90.00
_cell.angle_beta   90.00
_cell.angle_gamma   90.00
#
_symmetry.space_group_name_H-M   'P 1'
#
loop_
_entity.id
_entity.type
_entity.pdbx_description
1 polymer ?
#
loop_
_entity_poly.entity_id
_entity_poly.type
_entity_poly.pdbx_seq_one_letter_code
_entity_poly.pdbx_strand_id
1 'polypeptide(L)'
;MDRAQDFIKKCLFTKNFDDPNKPIAEKRLQETLLLLPTDGGNSSRLKRTKSALKISAHNLQNITEKPQKHSNYRTINKNSKSALKEYIVKCQKNTKKAHSIAHEQSLTTRDSLNDYIQEKEPQLWVSLIQYDKFLPMYENLWQGYIREVLDIPLEVPDPSKLKINTSSALMKLSMADYNGAVLKVVKCINHNMIGIEGIVIWDSQKNFIMVTKGRLVDAIKIIPKKGSIFDLEIPLNEEDALLYTIVGDRFQYRSSDRAGRKFKSRRCDDLAFYIREK
;
A
#
# COMPACT_ATOMS: atom_id res chain seq x y z
N MET A 1 18.78 -18.28 54.90
CA MET A 1 17.65 -19.20 54.70
C MET A 1 16.63 -18.89 55.76
N ASP A 2 15.49 -18.30 55.37
CA ASP A 2 14.46 -17.84 56.31
C ASP A 2 13.86 -19.01 57.07
N ARG A 3 14.20 -19.15 58.35
CA ARG A 3 13.57 -20.11 59.27
C ARG A 3 12.04 -19.97 59.31
N ALA A 4 11.50 -18.80 58.92
CA ALA A 4 10.07 -18.55 58.79
C ALA A 4 9.39 -19.38 57.68
N GLN A 5 10.07 -19.67 56.56
CA GLN A 5 9.50 -20.49 55.47
C GLN A 5 9.33 -21.96 55.89
N ASP A 6 10.24 -22.49 56.71
CA ASP A 6 10.21 -23.87 57.18
C ASP A 6 9.05 -24.13 58.16
N PHE A 7 8.72 -23.17 59.02
CA PHE A 7 7.55 -23.23 59.89
C PHE A 7 6.25 -23.21 59.08
N ILE A 8 6.12 -22.27 58.13
CA ILE A 8 4.96 -22.17 57.24
C ILE A 8 4.77 -23.48 56.46
N LYS A 9 5.86 -24.02 55.91
CA LYS A 9 5.88 -25.29 55.17
C LYS A 9 5.45 -26.48 56.05
N LYS A 10 6.02 -26.63 57.25
CA LYS A 10 5.81 -27.82 58.10
C LYS A 10 4.53 -27.80 58.92
N CYS A 11 4.03 -26.62 59.31
CA CYS A 11 2.91 -26.50 60.24
C CYS A 11 1.62 -25.98 59.59
N LEU A 12 1.73 -25.16 58.55
CA LEU A 12 0.58 -24.51 57.91
C LEU A 12 0.25 -25.15 56.55
N PHE A 13 1.23 -25.32 55.67
CA PHE A 13 0.99 -25.86 54.33
C PHE A 13 0.68 -27.36 54.35
N THR A 14 1.29 -28.14 55.25
CA THR A 14 0.97 -29.58 55.46
C THR A 14 -0.47 -29.87 55.86
N LYS A 15 -1.17 -28.91 56.47
CA LYS A 15 -2.57 -29.08 56.87
C LYS A 15 -3.56 -28.67 55.78
N ASN A 16 -3.14 -27.83 54.85
CA ASN A 16 -4.02 -27.18 53.87
C ASN A 16 -3.73 -27.58 52.41
N PHE A 17 -2.56 -28.17 52.14
CA PHE A 17 -2.14 -28.61 50.82
C PHE A 17 -1.64 -30.05 50.90
N ASP A 18 -2.04 -30.87 49.92
CA ASP A 18 -1.56 -32.25 49.79
C ASP A 18 -0.04 -32.32 49.58
N ASP A 19 0.50 -31.37 48.80
CA ASP A 19 1.94 -31.11 48.71
C ASP A 19 2.29 -29.74 49.32
N PRO A 20 2.94 -29.73 50.50
CA PRO A 20 3.31 -28.50 51.21
C PRO A 20 4.35 -27.65 50.46
N ASN A 21 5.12 -28.25 49.55
CA ASN A 21 6.17 -27.55 48.80
C ASN A 21 5.63 -26.82 47.59
N LYS A 22 4.48 -27.24 47.06
CA LYS A 22 3.94 -26.76 45.80
C LYS A 22 3.77 -25.22 45.74
N PRO A 23 3.22 -24.53 46.76
CA PRO A 23 3.10 -23.06 46.73
C PRO A 23 4.45 -22.32 46.70
N ILE A 24 5.52 -22.94 47.23
CA ILE A 24 6.86 -22.36 47.25
C ILE A 24 7.56 -22.63 45.90
N ALA A 25 7.47 -23.87 45.41
CA ALA A 25 8.06 -24.28 44.12
C ALA A 25 7.46 -23.49 42.93
N GLU A 26 6.14 -23.24 42.96
CA GLU A 26 5.43 -22.44 41.95
C GLU A 26 5.56 -20.91 42.17
N LYS A 27 6.32 -20.46 43.18
CA LYS A 27 6.49 -19.04 43.56
C LYS A 27 5.18 -18.31 43.86
N ARG A 28 4.23 -19.01 44.49
CA ARG A 28 2.91 -18.47 44.90
C ARG A 28 2.93 -17.85 46.29
N LEU A 29 3.84 -18.28 47.16
CA LEU A 29 4.11 -17.60 48.42
C LEU A 29 4.93 -16.33 48.15
N GLN A 30 4.27 -15.17 48.21
CA GLN A 30 4.92 -13.87 48.08
C GLN A 30 5.54 -13.47 49.44
N GLU A 31 6.79 -13.03 49.42
CA GLU A 31 7.48 -12.54 50.63
C GLU A 31 6.95 -11.17 51.09
N THR A 32 6.40 -10.40 50.15
CA THR A 32 5.85 -9.06 50.42
C THR A 32 4.43 -8.96 49.89
N LEU A 33 3.59 -8.23 50.61
CA LEU A 33 2.22 -7.93 50.21
C LEU A 33 2.10 -6.42 50.06
N LEU A 34 1.92 -5.97 48.81
CA LEU A 34 1.79 -4.54 48.49
C LEU A 34 0.43 -4.03 48.97
N LEU A 35 0.42 -3.27 50.06
CA LEU A 35 -0.77 -2.59 50.58
C LEU A 35 -0.82 -1.15 50.07
N LEU A 36 -1.22 -0.99 48.82
CA LEU A 36 -1.44 0.30 48.19
C LEU A 36 -2.82 0.30 47.52
N PRO A 37 -3.63 1.37 47.63
CA PRO A 37 -4.82 1.51 46.80
C PRO A 37 -4.44 1.38 45.33
N THR A 38 -5.12 0.51 44.59
CA THR A 38 -4.92 0.42 43.15
C THR A 38 -5.34 1.73 42.53
N ASP A 39 -4.42 2.42 41.89
CA ASP A 39 -4.67 3.73 41.32
C ASP A 39 -5.60 3.72 40.09
N GLY A 40 -6.20 2.56 39.75
CA GLY A 40 -7.11 2.42 38.60
C GLY A 40 -6.52 2.82 37.25
N GLY A 41 -5.19 2.94 37.16
CA GLY A 41 -4.50 3.49 35.99
C GLY A 41 -4.51 5.03 35.91
N ASN A 42 -4.84 5.76 36.98
CA ASN A 42 -4.84 7.22 36.99
C ASN A 42 -3.43 7.79 36.86
N SER A 43 -2.43 7.25 37.53
CA SER A 43 -1.02 7.68 37.38
C SER A 43 -0.49 7.45 35.97
N SER A 44 -0.91 6.38 35.28
CA SER A 44 -0.53 6.16 33.89
C SER A 44 -1.27 7.11 32.94
N ARG A 45 -2.54 7.44 33.21
CA ARG A 45 -3.29 8.51 32.53
C ARG A 45 -2.67 9.89 32.74
N LEU A 46 -2.32 10.24 33.97
CA LEU A 46 -1.67 11.50 34.37
C LEU A 46 -0.25 11.64 33.81
N LYS A 47 0.52 10.53 33.71
CA LYS A 47 1.83 10.55 33.05
C LYS A 47 1.70 10.77 31.54
N ARG A 48 0.68 10.21 30.88
CA ARG A 48 0.37 10.48 29.45
C ARG A 48 -0.06 11.92 29.20
N THR A 49 -0.75 12.57 30.15
CA THR A 49 -1.12 13.99 30.01
C THR A 49 0.04 14.92 30.34
N LYS A 50 0.93 14.56 31.27
CA LYS A 50 2.14 15.36 31.57
C LYS A 50 3.12 15.46 30.40
N SER A 51 3.25 14.44 29.54
CA SER A 51 4.05 14.58 28.31
C SER A 51 3.45 15.57 27.30
N ALA A 52 2.13 15.79 27.34
CA ALA A 52 1.45 16.80 26.53
C ALA A 52 1.47 18.22 27.15
N LEU A 53 1.75 18.32 28.45
CA LEU A 53 1.72 19.55 29.25
C LEU A 53 3.10 20.07 29.66
N LYS A 54 4.21 19.43 29.24
CA LYS A 54 5.55 20.00 29.40
C LYS A 54 5.74 21.20 28.46
N ILE A 55 5.24 22.35 28.89
CA ILE A 55 5.56 23.65 28.29
C ILE A 55 6.97 24.00 28.76
N SER A 56 7.96 23.78 27.88
CA SER A 56 9.31 24.36 28.03
C SER A 56 9.45 25.54 27.07
N ALA A 57 10.35 26.49 27.35
CA ALA A 57 10.62 27.61 26.45
C ALA A 57 11.01 27.14 25.03
N HIS A 58 11.72 26.01 24.94
CA HIS A 58 12.05 25.34 23.67
C HIS A 58 10.82 24.79 22.93
N ASN A 59 9.79 24.32 23.65
CA ASN A 59 8.53 23.88 23.04
C ASN A 59 7.65 25.06 22.59
N LEU A 60 7.81 26.26 23.16
CA LEU A 60 7.12 27.49 22.72
C LEU A 60 7.70 28.04 21.41
N GLN A 61 9.01 27.98 21.21
CA GLN A 61 9.64 28.28 19.91
C GLN A 61 9.25 27.25 18.83
N ASN A 62 9.03 25.99 19.19
CA ASN A 62 8.49 24.98 18.26
C ASN A 62 6.98 25.12 18.00
N ILE A 63 6.23 25.93 18.79
CA ILE A 63 4.81 26.20 18.52
C ILE A 63 4.66 27.17 17.33
N THR A 64 5.58 28.12 17.17
CA THR A 64 5.64 29.00 16.00
C THR A 64 6.02 28.26 14.72
N GLU A 65 6.69 27.11 14.84
CA GLU A 65 7.07 26.21 13.74
C GLU A 65 6.20 24.95 13.64
N LYS A 66 4.97 24.96 14.18
CA LYS A 66 4.04 23.85 13.87
C LYS A 66 3.82 23.85 12.35
N PRO A 67 3.95 22.69 11.66
CA PRO A 67 3.63 22.63 10.24
C PRO A 67 2.22 23.20 10.08
N GLN A 68 2.10 24.28 9.31
CA GLN A 68 0.83 24.96 9.10
C GLN A 68 -0.19 23.90 8.71
N LYS A 69 -1.11 23.58 9.63
CA LYS A 69 -2.19 22.65 9.32
C LYS A 69 -3.02 23.36 8.27
N HIS A 70 -2.92 22.89 7.03
CA HIS A 70 -3.67 23.45 5.93
C HIS A 70 -5.16 23.41 6.32
N SER A 71 -5.73 24.58 6.64
CA SER A 71 -7.05 24.71 7.27
C SER A 71 -8.12 23.93 6.50
N ASN A 72 -7.99 23.96 5.17
CA ASN A 72 -8.93 23.34 4.24
C ASN A 72 -8.58 21.89 3.85
N TYR A 73 -7.55 21.26 4.42
CA TYR A 73 -7.11 19.92 4.00
C TYR A 73 -8.23 18.88 4.03
N ARG A 74 -9.06 18.90 5.09
CA ARG A 74 -10.17 17.96 5.24
C ARG A 74 -11.20 18.14 4.12
N THR A 75 -11.53 19.38 3.80
CA THR A 75 -12.46 19.74 2.74
C THR A 75 -11.90 19.36 1.37
N ILE A 76 -10.63 19.70 1.09
CA ILE A 76 -9.94 19.35 -0.16
C ILE A 76 -9.90 17.83 -0.35
N ASN A 77 -9.53 17.07 0.68
CA ASN A 77 -9.47 15.60 0.62
C ASN A 77 -10.86 14.97 0.44
N LYS A 78 -11.91 15.56 1.02
CA LYS A 78 -13.28 15.10 0.78
C LYS A 78 -13.70 15.36 -0.67
N ASN A 79 -13.44 16.57 -1.18
CA ASN A 79 -13.82 16.97 -2.53
C ASN A 79 -13.03 16.19 -3.59
N SER A 80 -11.73 15.93 -3.38
CA SER A 80 -10.90 15.16 -4.31
C SER A 80 -11.38 13.71 -4.44
N LYS A 81 -11.85 13.09 -3.36
CA LYS A 81 -12.46 11.75 -3.40
C LYS A 81 -13.74 11.73 -4.23
N SER A 82 -14.61 12.71 -4.05
CA SER A 82 -15.83 12.84 -4.86
C SER A 82 -15.49 13.08 -6.33
N ALA A 83 -14.56 14.00 -6.61
CA ALA A 83 -14.13 14.31 -7.97
C ALA A 83 -13.51 13.09 -8.67
N LEU A 84 -12.65 12.31 -7.99
CA LEU A 84 -12.07 11.08 -8.55
C LEU A 84 -13.15 10.04 -8.86
N LYS A 85 -14.13 9.87 -7.96
CA LYS A 85 -15.26 8.95 -8.19
C LYS A 85 -16.08 9.38 -9.41
N GLU A 86 -16.43 10.65 -9.50
CA GLU A 86 -17.20 11.21 -10.63
C GLU A 86 -16.43 11.08 -11.94
N TYR A 87 -15.13 11.36 -11.93
CA TYR A 87 -14.26 11.17 -13.08
C TYR A 87 -14.27 9.72 -13.57
N ILE A 88 -14.05 8.74 -12.68
CA ILE A 88 -14.07 7.31 -13.04
C ILE A 88 -15.42 6.90 -13.64
N VAL A 89 -16.53 7.32 -13.04
CA VAL A 89 -17.89 6.99 -13.52
C VAL A 89 -18.13 7.61 -14.90
N LYS A 90 -17.74 8.88 -15.09
CA LYS A 90 -17.86 9.58 -16.37
C LYS A 90 -17.07 8.86 -17.45
N CYS A 91 -15.81 8.52 -17.17
CA CYS A 91 -14.95 7.77 -18.08
C CYS A 91 -15.56 6.42 -18.47
N GLN A 92 -16.06 5.64 -17.51
CA GLN A 92 -16.70 4.34 -17.79
C GLN A 92 -17.99 4.48 -18.62
N LYS A 93 -18.75 5.56 -18.44
CA LYS A 93 -19.94 5.84 -19.27
C LYS A 93 -19.54 6.20 -20.69
N ASN A 94 -18.54 7.06 -20.83
CA ASN A 94 -18.05 7.54 -22.13
C ASN A 94 -17.43 6.41 -22.95
N THR A 95 -16.64 5.53 -22.33
CA THR A 95 -16.07 4.37 -23.03
C THR A 95 -17.16 3.41 -23.53
N LYS A 96 -18.18 3.14 -22.71
CA LYS A 96 -19.35 2.36 -23.15
C LYS A 96 -20.08 3.02 -24.31
N LYS A 97 -20.30 4.34 -24.26
CA LYS A 97 -20.93 5.09 -25.34
C LYS A 97 -20.12 5.00 -26.63
N ALA A 98 -18.81 5.20 -26.56
CA ALA A 98 -17.90 5.07 -27.70
C ALA A 98 -17.91 3.66 -28.29
N HIS A 99 -17.98 2.61 -27.47
CA HIS A 99 -18.17 1.23 -27.96
C HIS A 99 -19.53 1.00 -28.63
N SER A 100 -20.62 1.59 -28.14
CA SER A 100 -21.93 1.54 -28.80
C SER A 100 -21.88 2.18 -30.18
N ILE A 101 -21.29 3.37 -30.27
CA ILE A 101 -21.10 4.10 -31.54
C ILE A 101 -20.26 3.26 -32.50
N ALA A 102 -19.16 2.67 -32.03
CA ALA A 102 -18.32 1.81 -32.86
C ALA A 102 -19.10 0.61 -33.41
N HIS A 103 -19.98 0.01 -32.62
CA HIS A 103 -20.82 -1.11 -33.05
C HIS A 103 -21.91 -0.66 -34.04
N GLU A 104 -22.64 0.41 -33.73
CA GLU A 104 -23.72 0.96 -34.59
C GLU A 104 -23.19 1.37 -35.97
N GLN A 105 -22.00 1.97 -36.01
CA GLN A 105 -21.35 2.42 -37.25
C GLN A 105 -20.42 1.35 -37.87
N SER A 106 -20.38 0.15 -37.30
CA SER A 106 -19.51 -0.96 -37.75
C SER A 106 -18.03 -0.57 -37.90
N LEU A 107 -17.53 0.31 -37.04
CA LEU A 107 -16.15 0.79 -37.03
C LEU A 107 -15.25 -0.22 -36.30
N THR A 108 -14.30 -0.79 -37.02
CA THR A 108 -13.41 -1.84 -36.51
C THR A 108 -12.03 -1.31 -36.11
N THR A 109 -11.63 -0.15 -36.64
CA THR A 109 -10.32 0.47 -36.43
C THR A 109 -10.42 1.65 -35.46
N ARG A 110 -9.38 1.81 -34.63
CA ARG A 110 -9.29 2.90 -33.66
C ARG A 110 -9.31 4.28 -34.32
N ASP A 111 -8.55 4.45 -35.40
CA ASP A 111 -8.43 5.76 -36.07
C ASP A 111 -9.76 6.19 -36.69
N SER A 112 -10.44 5.27 -37.40
CA SER A 112 -11.77 5.54 -37.95
C SER A 112 -12.81 5.92 -36.88
N LEU A 113 -12.71 5.33 -35.68
CA LEU A 113 -13.58 5.68 -34.55
C LEU A 113 -13.22 7.05 -33.98
N ASN A 114 -11.94 7.36 -33.87
CA ASN A 114 -11.48 8.66 -33.38
C ASN A 114 -11.91 9.79 -34.31
N ASP A 115 -11.74 9.62 -35.63
CA ASP A 115 -12.14 10.59 -36.64
C ASP A 115 -13.66 10.82 -36.61
N TYR A 116 -14.44 9.74 -36.56
CA TYR A 116 -15.90 9.82 -36.46
C TYR A 116 -16.36 10.56 -35.20
N ILE A 117 -15.78 10.24 -34.04
CA ILE A 117 -16.15 10.89 -32.77
C ILE A 117 -15.71 12.36 -32.78
N GLN A 118 -14.55 12.70 -33.34
CA GLN A 118 -14.11 14.08 -33.45
C GLN A 118 -15.05 14.93 -34.32
N GLU A 119 -15.53 14.38 -35.44
CA GLU A 119 -16.41 15.09 -36.36
C GLU A 119 -17.85 15.19 -35.83
N LYS A 120 -18.42 14.08 -35.35
CA LYS A 120 -19.85 14.00 -35.00
C LYS A 120 -20.15 14.29 -33.53
N GLU A 121 -19.24 13.96 -32.61
CA GLU A 121 -19.43 14.17 -31.16
C GLU A 121 -18.19 14.77 -30.47
N PRO A 122 -17.84 16.04 -30.74
CA PRO A 122 -16.63 16.67 -30.19
C PRO A 122 -16.65 16.75 -28.65
N GLN A 123 -17.82 16.87 -28.03
CA GLN A 123 -17.95 16.85 -26.57
C GLN A 123 -17.56 15.49 -25.97
N LEU A 124 -17.90 14.39 -26.66
CA LEU A 124 -17.50 13.05 -26.24
C LEU A 124 -15.98 12.92 -26.36
N TRP A 125 -15.39 13.35 -27.48
CA TRP A 125 -13.94 13.32 -27.73
C TRP A 125 -13.13 13.95 -26.59
N VAL A 126 -13.47 15.17 -26.19
CA VAL A 126 -12.78 15.91 -25.10
C VAL A 126 -12.86 15.15 -23.77
N SER A 127 -13.94 14.41 -23.57
CA SER A 127 -14.21 13.68 -22.34
C SER A 127 -13.70 12.23 -22.34
N LEU A 128 -13.22 11.73 -23.48
CA LEU A 128 -12.60 10.41 -23.60
C LEU A 128 -11.18 10.46 -23.07
N ILE A 129 -10.76 9.32 -22.51
CA ILE A 129 -9.40 9.14 -22.04
C ILE A 129 -8.52 8.82 -23.23
N GLN A 130 -7.34 9.40 -23.24
CA GLN A 130 -6.29 9.08 -24.21
C GLN A 130 -5.09 8.59 -23.43
N TYR A 131 -4.68 7.35 -23.66
CA TYR A 131 -3.54 6.72 -23.01
C TYR A 131 -2.26 7.54 -23.18
N ASP A 132 -2.06 8.10 -24.38
CA ASP A 132 -0.84 8.82 -24.74
C ASP A 132 -0.62 10.09 -23.90
N LYS A 133 -1.69 10.69 -23.37
CA LYS A 133 -1.58 11.82 -22.42
C LYS A 133 -0.97 11.44 -21.07
N PHE A 134 -1.00 10.15 -20.72
CA PHE A 134 -0.45 9.63 -19.47
C PHE A 134 0.97 9.08 -19.64
N LEU A 135 1.46 8.85 -20.87
CA LEU A 135 2.82 8.38 -21.14
C LEU A 135 3.92 9.22 -20.46
N PRO A 136 3.86 10.58 -20.47
CA PRO A 136 4.87 11.40 -19.80
C PRO A 136 4.96 11.15 -18.29
N MET A 137 3.88 10.69 -17.65
CA MET A 137 3.90 10.35 -16.22
C MET A 137 4.78 9.13 -15.95
N TYR A 138 4.83 8.19 -16.88
CA TYR A 138 5.68 7.01 -16.80
C TYR A 138 7.12 7.35 -17.22
N GLU A 139 7.29 7.86 -18.45
CA GLU A 139 8.59 8.07 -19.08
C GLU A 139 9.41 9.17 -18.38
N ASN A 140 8.80 10.34 -18.16
CA ASN A 140 9.55 11.51 -17.68
C ASN A 140 9.65 11.58 -16.16
N LEU A 141 8.66 11.03 -15.44
CA LEU A 141 8.58 11.15 -13.99
C LEU A 141 8.90 9.84 -13.28
N TRP A 142 8.12 8.77 -13.54
CA TRP A 142 8.24 7.55 -12.75
C TRP A 142 9.54 6.78 -13.01
N GLN A 143 10.00 6.68 -14.27
CA GLN A 143 11.26 6.02 -14.60
C GLN A 143 12.47 6.73 -13.96
N GLY A 144 12.53 8.07 -14.04
CA GLY A 144 13.58 8.84 -13.38
C GLY A 144 13.57 8.65 -11.87
N TYR A 145 12.40 8.74 -11.26
CA TYR A 145 12.20 8.49 -9.83
C TYR A 145 12.68 7.09 -9.40
N ILE A 146 12.25 6.03 -10.08
CA ILE A 146 12.55 4.67 -9.64
C ILE A 146 14.02 4.32 -9.85
N ARG A 147 14.65 4.86 -10.89
CA ARG A 147 16.08 4.71 -11.14
C ARG A 147 16.88 5.39 -10.03
N GLU A 148 16.53 6.60 -9.63
CA GLU A 148 17.14 7.29 -8.49
C GLU A 148 16.97 6.49 -7.19
N VAL A 149 15.76 6.00 -6.92
CA VAL A 149 15.50 5.19 -5.72
C VAL A 149 16.37 3.94 -5.69
N LEU A 150 16.54 3.25 -6.82
CA LEU A 150 17.32 2.02 -6.91
C LEU A 150 18.83 2.24 -7.12
N ASP A 151 19.29 3.50 -7.12
CA ASP A 151 20.67 3.88 -7.44
C ASP A 151 21.13 3.35 -8.81
N ILE A 152 20.20 3.32 -9.79
CA ILE A 152 20.45 2.88 -11.17
C ILE A 152 20.92 4.09 -11.99
N PRO A 153 22.08 4.01 -12.68
CA PRO A 153 22.53 5.06 -13.60
C PRO A 153 21.52 5.34 -14.73
N LEU A 154 21.53 6.56 -15.26
CA LEU A 154 20.66 6.93 -16.39
C LEU A 154 20.99 6.10 -17.63
N GLU A 155 22.27 5.88 -17.90
CA GLU A 155 22.75 5.05 -18.99
C GLU A 155 23.42 3.80 -18.43
N VAL A 156 22.90 2.64 -18.82
CA VAL A 156 23.46 1.33 -18.48
C VAL A 156 23.87 0.66 -19.79
N PRO A 157 25.07 0.98 -20.31
CA PRO A 157 25.54 0.38 -21.57
C PRO A 157 25.81 -1.12 -21.43
N ASP A 158 26.20 -1.60 -20.24
CA ASP A 158 26.37 -3.02 -19.93
C ASP A 158 25.59 -3.40 -18.66
N PRO A 159 24.52 -4.20 -18.75
CA PRO A 159 23.75 -4.64 -17.58
C PRO A 159 24.56 -5.53 -16.64
N SER A 160 25.55 -6.29 -17.15
CA SER A 160 26.39 -7.18 -16.35
C SER A 160 27.28 -6.46 -15.33
N LYS A 161 27.55 -5.17 -15.54
CA LYS A 161 28.35 -4.34 -14.62
C LYS A 161 27.51 -3.72 -13.50
N LEU A 162 26.19 -3.81 -13.61
CA LEU A 162 25.25 -3.19 -12.69
C LEU A 162 25.13 -4.01 -11.39
N LYS A 163 25.75 -3.53 -10.32
CA LYS A 163 25.72 -4.17 -9.00
C LYS A 163 24.57 -3.64 -8.16
N ILE A 164 23.38 -4.22 -8.31
CA ILE A 164 22.26 -3.95 -7.40
C ILE A 164 22.33 -4.91 -6.21
N ASN A 165 22.29 -4.36 -5.00
CA ASN A 165 21.99 -5.16 -3.82
C ASN A 165 20.49 -5.50 -3.80
N THR A 166 20.15 -6.74 -4.11
CA THR A 166 18.76 -7.19 -4.22
C THR A 166 17.95 -6.98 -2.95
N SER A 167 18.52 -7.21 -1.76
CA SER A 167 17.78 -7.06 -0.52
C SER A 167 17.44 -5.60 -0.23
N SER A 168 18.36 -4.66 -0.50
CA SER A 168 18.09 -3.24 -0.31
C SER A 168 17.12 -2.74 -1.39
N ALA A 169 17.27 -3.16 -2.64
CA ALA A 169 16.37 -2.83 -3.73
C ALA A 169 14.93 -3.28 -3.45
N LEU A 170 14.71 -4.53 -3.04
CA LEU A 170 13.38 -5.04 -2.67
C LEU A 170 12.78 -4.27 -1.49
N MET A 171 13.59 -3.90 -0.50
CA MET A 171 13.13 -3.07 0.62
C MET A 171 12.69 -1.70 0.11
N LYS A 172 13.50 -1.02 -0.71
CA LYS A 172 13.16 0.28 -1.32
C LYS A 172 11.89 0.18 -2.17
N LEU A 173 11.78 -0.83 -3.04
CA LEU A 173 10.58 -1.09 -3.86
C LEU A 173 9.33 -1.34 -3.03
N SER A 174 9.45 -2.00 -1.87
CA SER A 174 8.31 -2.21 -0.98
C SER A 174 7.75 -0.89 -0.41
N MET A 175 8.59 0.14 -0.29
CA MET A 175 8.26 1.46 0.26
C MET A 175 7.99 2.52 -0.83
N ALA A 176 8.44 2.28 -2.06
CA ALA A 176 8.32 3.19 -3.19
C ALA A 176 6.87 3.52 -3.56
N ASP A 177 6.67 4.64 -4.26
CA ASP A 177 5.38 5.02 -4.82
C ASP A 177 5.20 4.43 -6.23
N TYR A 178 3.98 3.99 -6.53
CA TYR A 178 3.64 3.35 -7.81
C TYR A 178 2.63 4.17 -8.62
N ASN A 179 2.34 5.41 -8.21
CA ASN A 179 1.61 6.35 -9.06
C ASN A 179 2.48 6.69 -10.27
N GLY A 180 1.99 6.39 -11.48
CA GLY A 180 2.72 6.57 -12.74
C GLY A 180 3.50 5.33 -13.19
N ALA A 181 3.52 4.26 -12.40
CA ALA A 181 4.14 3.00 -12.80
C ALA A 181 3.30 2.29 -13.87
N VAL A 182 3.96 1.61 -14.81
CA VAL A 182 3.31 0.61 -15.67
C VAL A 182 3.29 -0.72 -14.92
N LEU A 183 2.11 -1.30 -14.77
CA LEU A 183 1.93 -2.61 -14.15
C LEU A 183 1.17 -3.54 -15.09
N LYS A 184 1.59 -4.80 -15.13
CA LYS A 184 0.93 -5.87 -15.89
C LYS A 184 0.43 -6.96 -14.98
N VAL A 185 -0.83 -7.35 -15.11
CA VAL A 185 -1.39 -8.48 -14.34
C VAL A 185 -0.93 -9.79 -14.97
N VAL A 186 -0.10 -10.55 -14.26
CA VAL A 186 0.47 -11.81 -14.79
C VAL A 186 -0.28 -13.03 -14.28
N LYS A 187 -0.69 -13.02 -13.01
CA LYS A 187 -1.55 -14.05 -12.44
C LYS A 187 -2.66 -13.40 -11.63
N CYS A 188 -3.87 -13.94 -11.76
CA CYS A 188 -5.00 -13.50 -10.96
C CYS A 188 -5.94 -14.68 -10.72
N ILE A 189 -6.65 -14.69 -9.59
CA ILE A 189 -7.74 -15.64 -9.33
C ILE A 189 -8.82 -15.52 -10.43
N ASN A 190 -9.04 -14.31 -10.95
CA ASN A 190 -9.93 -14.07 -12.08
C ASN A 190 -9.11 -14.02 -13.38
N HIS A 191 -9.22 -15.08 -14.18
CA HIS A 191 -8.48 -15.23 -15.44
C HIS A 191 -8.73 -14.09 -16.44
N ASN A 192 -9.91 -13.46 -16.42
CA ASN A 192 -10.23 -12.33 -17.30
C ASN A 192 -9.39 -11.07 -17.01
N MET A 193 -8.71 -11.02 -15.87
CA MET A 193 -7.83 -9.90 -15.51
C MET A 193 -6.38 -10.12 -15.96
N ILE A 194 -6.01 -11.35 -16.32
CA ILE A 194 -4.64 -11.69 -16.75
C ILE A 194 -4.35 -10.99 -18.07
N GLY A 195 -3.15 -10.42 -18.19
CA GLY A 195 -2.69 -9.67 -19.35
C GLY A 195 -3.12 -8.20 -19.37
N ILE A 196 -3.93 -7.74 -18.42
CA ILE A 196 -4.26 -6.31 -18.33
C ILE A 196 -3.00 -5.54 -17.92
N GLU A 197 -2.62 -4.58 -18.76
CA GLU A 197 -1.47 -3.70 -18.57
C GLU A 197 -1.90 -2.24 -18.67
N GLY A 198 -1.25 -1.37 -17.89
CA GLY A 198 -1.50 0.06 -17.96
C GLY A 198 -0.76 0.90 -16.93
N ILE A 199 -0.88 2.21 -17.07
CA ILE A 199 -0.25 3.21 -16.20
C ILE A 199 -1.15 3.44 -14.99
N VAL A 200 -0.61 3.30 -13.79
CA VAL A 200 -1.32 3.53 -12.53
C VAL A 200 -1.57 5.03 -12.34
N ILE A 201 -2.83 5.46 -12.35
CA ILE A 201 -3.20 6.85 -12.04
C ILE A 201 -3.31 7.08 -10.54
N TRP A 202 -3.68 6.05 -9.79
CA TRP A 202 -3.86 6.12 -8.35
C TRP A 202 -3.65 4.78 -7.66
N ASP A 203 -2.67 4.73 -6.76
CA ASP A 203 -2.41 3.65 -5.82
C ASP A 203 -3.39 3.74 -4.62
N SER A 204 -4.51 3.04 -4.73
CA SER A 204 -5.46 2.87 -3.62
C SER A 204 -5.00 1.74 -2.69
N GLN A 205 -5.47 1.77 -1.44
CA GLN A 205 -5.12 0.73 -0.46
C GLN A 205 -5.42 -0.68 -0.96
N LYS A 206 -6.56 -0.90 -1.64
CA LYS A 206 -6.98 -2.26 -2.06
C LYS A 206 -6.85 -2.54 -3.55
N ASN A 207 -6.76 -1.51 -4.37
CA ASN A 207 -6.86 -1.60 -5.82
C ASN A 207 -5.79 -0.73 -6.48
N PHE A 208 -5.31 -1.14 -7.65
CA PHE A 208 -4.65 -0.24 -8.58
C PHE A 208 -5.68 0.30 -9.55
N ILE A 209 -5.72 1.62 -9.70
CA ILE A 209 -6.53 2.27 -10.74
C ILE A 209 -5.57 2.61 -11.86
N MET A 210 -5.81 2.04 -13.04
CA MET A 210 -4.90 2.10 -14.18
C MET A 210 -5.63 2.58 -15.43
N VAL A 211 -4.93 3.31 -16.30
CA VAL A 211 -5.38 3.60 -17.66
C VAL A 211 -4.75 2.55 -18.57
N THR A 212 -5.59 1.88 -19.36
CA THR A 212 -5.19 0.77 -20.23
C THR A 212 -5.45 1.15 -21.67
N LYS A 213 -4.49 0.86 -22.56
CA LYS A 213 -4.66 1.04 -24.00
C LYS A 213 -5.58 -0.05 -24.54
N GLY A 214 -6.75 0.36 -25.03
CA GLY A 214 -7.73 -0.58 -25.58
C GLY A 214 -7.58 -0.74 -27.08
N ARG A 215 -8.10 -1.84 -27.64
CA ARG A 215 -8.09 -2.08 -29.10
C ARG A 215 -8.77 -0.95 -29.88
N LEU A 216 -9.94 -0.53 -29.39
CA LEU A 216 -10.73 0.57 -29.98
C LEU A 216 -10.59 1.83 -29.12
N VAL A 217 -11.02 1.75 -27.87
CA VAL A 217 -11.12 2.90 -26.96
C VAL A 217 -10.31 2.61 -25.69
N ASP A 218 -9.57 3.60 -25.21
CA ASP A 218 -8.84 3.48 -23.95
C ASP A 218 -9.79 3.51 -22.76
N ALA A 219 -9.42 2.80 -21.70
CA ALA A 219 -10.30 2.65 -20.55
C ALA A 219 -9.54 2.79 -19.23
N ILE A 220 -10.26 3.26 -18.21
CA ILE A 220 -9.81 3.09 -16.82
C ILE A 220 -10.25 1.71 -16.33
N LYS A 221 -9.29 0.96 -15.79
CA LYS A 221 -9.52 -0.31 -15.11
C LYS A 221 -9.17 -0.16 -13.64
N ILE A 222 -10.00 -0.76 -12.79
CA ILE A 222 -9.76 -0.85 -11.34
C ILE A 222 -9.44 -2.30 -11.06
N ILE A 223 -8.15 -2.59 -10.85
CA ILE A 223 -7.69 -3.95 -10.62
C ILE A 223 -7.55 -4.20 -9.12
N PRO A 224 -8.23 -5.20 -8.54
CA PRO A 224 -8.06 -5.55 -7.14
C PRO A 224 -6.66 -6.10 -6.92
N LYS A 225 -6.00 -5.64 -5.85
CA LYS A 225 -4.72 -6.22 -5.42
C LYS A 225 -4.91 -7.61 -4.82
N LYS A 226 -6.08 -7.87 -4.24
CA LYS A 226 -6.38 -9.16 -3.61
C LYS A 226 -6.43 -10.27 -4.67
N GLY A 227 -5.64 -11.32 -4.51
CA GLY A 227 -5.59 -12.45 -5.43
C GLY A 227 -5.00 -12.13 -6.80
N SER A 228 -4.19 -11.07 -6.90
CA SER A 228 -3.55 -10.61 -8.14
C SER A 228 -2.04 -10.49 -7.95
N ILE A 229 -1.31 -10.73 -9.02
CA ILE A 229 0.14 -10.63 -9.11
C ILE A 229 0.46 -9.72 -10.29
N PHE A 230 1.30 -8.73 -10.03
CA PHE A 230 1.63 -7.69 -10.97
C PHE A 230 3.11 -7.75 -11.29
N ASP A 231 3.46 -7.68 -12.57
CA ASP A 231 4.83 -7.45 -12.99
C ASP A 231 5.06 -5.94 -13.19
N LEU A 232 6.26 -5.54 -12.80
CA LEU A 232 6.82 -4.21 -12.91
C LEU A 232 8.11 -4.33 -13.70
N GLU A 233 8.16 -3.64 -14.83
CA GLU A 233 9.33 -3.61 -15.69
C GLU A 233 10.02 -2.25 -15.55
N ILE A 234 11.32 -2.27 -15.30
CA ILE A 234 12.17 -1.07 -15.22
C ILE A 234 13.19 -1.17 -16.35
N PRO A 235 13.01 -0.43 -17.46
CA PRO A 235 13.95 -0.49 -18.57
C PRO A 235 15.32 0.02 -18.13
N LEU A 236 16.39 -0.61 -18.58
CA LEU A 236 17.78 -0.18 -18.34
C LEU A 236 18.37 0.52 -19.56
N ASN A 237 18.19 -0.09 -20.72
CA ASN A 237 18.62 0.31 -22.06
C ASN A 237 17.52 -0.13 -23.06
N GLU A 238 17.78 -0.08 -24.38
CA GLU A 238 16.77 -0.42 -25.40
C GLU A 238 16.38 -1.90 -25.43
N GLU A 239 17.25 -2.79 -24.93
CA GLU A 239 17.09 -4.24 -25.02
C GLU A 239 16.83 -4.94 -23.67
N ASP A 240 17.36 -4.40 -22.57
CA ASP A 240 17.31 -5.00 -21.23
C ASP A 240 16.43 -4.20 -20.26
N ALA A 241 15.72 -4.95 -19.41
CA ALA A 241 14.93 -4.41 -18.32
C ALA A 241 15.03 -5.28 -17.06
N LEU A 242 14.87 -4.65 -15.90
CA LEU A 242 14.70 -5.35 -14.63
C LEU A 242 13.22 -5.69 -14.45
N LEU A 243 12.94 -6.99 -14.32
CA LEU A 243 11.60 -7.48 -14.03
C LEU A 243 11.45 -7.74 -12.53
N TYR A 244 10.47 -7.09 -11.92
CA TYR A 244 10.06 -7.32 -10.54
C TYR A 244 8.60 -7.75 -10.48
N THR A 245 8.29 -8.63 -9.54
CA THR A 245 6.92 -9.10 -9.33
C THR A 245 6.40 -8.65 -7.97
N ILE A 246 5.18 -8.11 -7.96
CA ILE A 246 4.47 -7.62 -6.78
C ILE A 246 3.32 -8.57 -6.46
N VAL A 247 3.34 -9.11 -5.23
CA VAL A 247 2.24 -9.91 -4.69
C VAL A 247 1.18 -8.96 -4.12
N GLY A 248 0.08 -8.77 -4.85
CA GLY A 248 -0.95 -7.80 -4.51
C GLY A 248 -1.61 -8.03 -3.14
N ASP A 249 -1.77 -9.29 -2.71
CA ASP A 249 -2.29 -9.63 -1.37
C ASP A 249 -1.47 -9.05 -0.23
N ARG A 250 -0.16 -8.88 -0.44
CA ARG A 250 0.77 -8.29 0.52
C ARG A 250 0.98 -6.79 0.31
N PHE A 251 0.39 -6.24 -0.75
CA PHE A 251 0.55 -4.85 -1.17
C PHE A 251 -0.69 -3.98 -0.87
N GLN A 252 -1.56 -4.41 0.05
CA GLN A 252 -2.83 -3.77 0.37
C GLN A 252 -2.72 -2.55 1.33
N TYR A 253 -1.71 -1.72 1.12
CA TYR A 253 -1.48 -0.48 1.86
C TYR A 253 -1.09 0.62 0.88
N ARG A 254 -1.44 1.87 1.21
CA ARG A 254 -1.02 3.03 0.41
C ARG A 254 0.50 3.20 0.52
N SER A 255 1.16 3.73 -0.50
CA SER A 255 2.60 4.05 -0.50
C SER A 255 3.07 4.75 0.78
N SER A 256 2.39 5.83 1.17
CA SER A 256 2.66 6.54 2.43
C SER A 256 2.62 5.66 3.68
N ASP A 257 1.75 4.64 3.67
CA ASP A 257 1.52 3.75 4.81
C ASP A 257 2.49 2.55 4.79
N ARG A 258 3.30 2.36 3.74
CA ARG A 258 4.26 1.23 3.63
C ARG A 258 5.58 1.53 4.33
N ALA A 259 6.15 2.72 4.12
CA ALA A 259 7.48 3.08 4.60
C ALA A 259 7.67 3.00 6.13
N GLY A 260 6.66 3.39 6.91
CA GLY A 260 6.74 3.43 8.37
C GLY A 260 6.08 2.24 9.09
N ARG A 261 5.58 1.24 8.34
CA ARG A 261 4.70 0.22 8.92
C ARG A 261 5.48 -0.95 9.49
N LYS A 262 5.16 -1.30 10.74
CA LYS A 262 5.58 -2.56 11.35
C LYS A 262 4.70 -3.71 10.84
N PHE A 263 5.17 -4.42 9.83
CA PHE A 263 4.49 -5.60 9.29
C PHE A 263 4.47 -6.72 10.33
N LYS A 264 3.34 -7.43 10.43
CA LYS A 264 3.19 -8.63 11.26
C LYS A 264 3.16 -9.83 10.34
N SER A 265 3.75 -10.93 10.79
CA SER A 265 3.64 -12.21 10.09
C SER A 265 2.17 -12.58 9.90
N ARG A 266 1.85 -13.07 8.70
CA ARG A 266 0.51 -13.56 8.31
C ARG A 266 0.67 -14.97 7.75
N ARG A 267 -0.38 -15.77 7.85
CA ARG A 267 -0.46 -17.08 7.18
C ARG A 267 -0.27 -16.89 5.67
N CYS A 268 0.40 -17.83 5.02
CA CYS A 268 0.68 -17.79 3.58
C CYS A 268 -0.27 -18.64 2.74
N ASP A 269 -1.30 -19.24 3.36
CA ASP A 269 -2.24 -20.16 2.70
C ASP A 269 -3.07 -19.48 1.59
N ASP A 270 -3.27 -18.17 1.70
CA ASP A 270 -3.96 -17.34 0.70
C ASP A 270 -3.19 -17.21 -0.62
N LEU A 271 -1.89 -17.54 -0.64
CA LEU A 271 -1.06 -17.53 -1.85
C LEU A 271 -1.09 -18.86 -2.62
N ALA A 272 -1.93 -19.82 -2.23
CA ALA A 272 -2.02 -21.12 -2.91
C ALA A 272 -2.36 -21.01 -4.41
N PHE A 273 -3.08 -19.96 -4.82
CA PHE A 273 -3.40 -19.71 -6.24
C PHE A 273 -2.16 -19.41 -7.08
N TYR A 274 -1.04 -19.01 -6.48
CA TYR A 274 0.20 -18.73 -7.20
C TYR A 274 0.86 -20.00 -7.76
N ILE A 275 0.80 -21.08 -6.97
CA ILE A 275 1.40 -22.38 -7.26
C ILE A 275 0.47 -23.23 -8.13
N ARG A 276 -0.85 -23.11 -7.92
CA ARG A 276 -1.85 -23.85 -8.68
C ARG A 276 -1.86 -23.34 -10.12
N GLU A 277 -1.10 -23.99 -10.98
CA GLU A 277 -1.24 -23.86 -12.43
C GLU A 277 -2.62 -24.43 -12.84
N LYS A 278 -3.39 -23.62 -13.57
CA LYS A 278 -4.59 -24.03 -14.28
C LYS A 278 -4.54 -23.43 -15.66
#